data_AF-A0A2E7SXC2-F1
#
_entry.id   AF-A0A2E7SXC2-F1
#
_cell.length_a   1.000
_cell.length_b   1.000
_cell.length_c   1.000
_cell.angle_alpha   90.00
_cell.angle_beta   90.00
_cell.angle_gamma   90.00
#
_symmetry.space_group_name_H-M   'P 1'
#
loop_
_entity.id
_entity.type
_entity.pdbx_description
1 polymer ?
#
loop_
_entity_poly.entity_id
_entity_poly.type
_entity_poly.pdbx_seq_one_letter_code
_entity_poly.pdbx_strand_id
1 'polypeptide(L)'
;MAVWCTIRTFAAHAKELGNEQPPEPIFFVKPDGCKTESDILHVSKHPGEVHLETECVVRLTQHGDIDAVAIGLDLTDRAAQSVLRADGLPWAKGKTYRPAAVLGTFYP
;
A
#
# COMPACT_ATOMS: atom_id res chain seq x y z
N MET A 1 -8.65 -12.77 -2.19
CA MET A 1 -7.53 -12.54 -1.26
C MET A 1 -7.16 -11.06 -1.13
N ALA A 2 -7.59 -10.44 -0.04
CA ALA A 2 -7.14 -9.12 0.36
C ALA A 2 -5.62 -9.05 0.60
N VAL A 3 -5.00 -7.91 0.29
CA VAL A 3 -3.65 -7.58 0.72
C VAL A 3 -3.76 -6.72 1.98
N TRP A 4 -3.12 -7.19 3.05
CA TRP A 4 -3.00 -6.45 4.30
C TRP A 4 -1.73 -5.60 4.22
N CYS A 5 -1.90 -4.30 4.39
CA CYS A 5 -0.84 -3.32 4.34
C CYS A 5 -0.70 -2.69 5.72
N THR A 6 0.52 -2.28 6.08
CA THR A 6 0.79 -1.59 7.35
C THR A 6 1.49 -0.28 7.07
N ILE A 7 1.20 0.75 7.87
CA ILE A 7 1.80 2.08 7.71
C ILE A 7 2.79 2.38 8.83
N ARG A 8 3.70 3.33 8.58
CA ARG A 8 4.67 3.85 9.56
C ARG A 8 5.61 2.77 10.12
N THR A 9 5.93 1.77 9.31
CA THR A 9 6.88 0.70 9.63
C THR A 9 8.33 1.17 9.52
N PHE A 10 8.61 2.08 8.59
CA PHE A 10 9.92 2.72 8.45
C PHE A 10 9.97 4.01 9.28
N ALA A 11 10.77 4.03 10.35
CA ALA A 11 10.90 5.18 11.25
C ALA A 11 11.30 6.47 10.53
N ALA A 12 12.17 6.38 9.51
CA ALA A 12 12.56 7.52 8.69
C ALA A 12 11.37 8.11 7.90
N HIS A 13 10.53 7.26 7.32
CA HIS A 13 9.35 7.68 6.56
C HIS A 13 8.25 8.24 7.48
N ALA A 14 8.09 7.68 8.69
CA ALA A 14 7.20 8.26 9.69
C ALA A 14 7.60 9.72 10.01
N LYS A 15 8.90 9.97 10.22
CA LYS A 15 9.45 11.30 10.48
C LYS A 15 9.29 12.26 9.29
N GLU A 16 9.52 11.80 8.06
CA GLU A 16 9.31 12.57 6.83
C GLU A 16 7.89 13.14 6.74
N LEU A 17 6.88 12.34 7.10
CA LEU A 17 5.47 12.72 7.07
C LEU A 17 4.98 13.43 8.34
N GLY A 18 5.89 13.82 9.25
CA GLY A 18 5.56 14.50 10.50
C GLY A 18 4.77 13.63 11.49
N ASN A 19 4.97 12.31 11.46
CA ASN A 19 4.25 11.36 12.30
C ASN A 19 5.15 10.71 13.34
N GLU A 20 4.59 10.41 14.51
CA GLU A 20 5.19 9.47 15.45
C GLU A 20 4.98 8.02 15.01
N GLN A 21 5.95 7.17 15.32
CA GLN A 21 5.81 5.73 15.13
C GLN A 21 4.80 5.19 16.15
N PRO A 22 3.75 4.49 15.71
CA PRO A 22 2.73 3.98 16.61
C PRO A 22 3.29 2.83 17.47
N PRO A 23 2.77 2.61 18.68
CA PRO A 23 3.20 1.51 19.55
C PRO A 23 2.78 0.14 19.00
N GLU A 24 1.73 0.10 18.19
CA GLU A 24 1.23 -1.10 17.51
C GLU A 24 1.11 -0.85 16.00
N PRO A 25 1.28 -1.88 15.16
CA PRO A 25 1.12 -1.75 13.71
C PRO A 25 -0.30 -1.32 13.33
N ILE A 26 -0.40 -0.33 12.44
CA ILE A 26 -1.68 0.15 11.91
C ILE A 26 -1.90 -0.47 10.55
N PHE A 27 -2.96 -1.27 10.43
CA PHE A 27 -3.30 -1.96 9.19
C PHE A 27 -4.39 -1.25 8.39
N PHE A 28 -4.29 -1.38 7.07
CA PHE A 28 -5.38 -1.14 6.14
C PHE A 28 -5.38 -2.24 5.07
N VAL A 29 -6.46 -2.32 4.30
CA VAL A 29 -6.65 -3.42 3.35
C VAL A 29 -6.82 -2.90 1.93
N LYS A 30 -6.13 -3.56 1.00
CA LYS A 30 -6.33 -3.44 -0.43
C LYS A 30 -7.10 -4.67 -0.96
N PRO A 31 -8.30 -4.50 -1.55
CA PRO A 31 -9.08 -5.62 -2.09
C PRO A 31 -8.42 -6.21 -3.35
N ASP A 32 -8.77 -7.45 -3.72
CA ASP A 32 -8.21 -8.09 -4.93
C ASP A 32 -8.37 -7.23 -6.19
N GLY A 33 -9.49 -6.53 -6.27
CA GLY A 33 -9.87 -5.70 -7.41
C GLY A 33 -8.97 -4.49 -7.67
N CYS A 34 -7.98 -4.21 -6.83
CA CYS A 34 -7.00 -3.15 -7.09
C CYS A 34 -5.59 -3.66 -7.39
N LYS A 35 -5.40 -5.00 -7.36
CA LYS A 35 -4.10 -5.64 -7.58
C LYS A 35 -3.75 -5.70 -9.06
N THR A 36 -2.46 -5.65 -9.35
CA THR A 36 -1.89 -5.92 -10.67
C THR A 36 -0.49 -6.52 -10.53
N GLU A 37 -0.11 -7.34 -11.49
CA GLU A 37 1.25 -7.88 -11.67
C GLU A 37 1.86 -7.31 -12.98
N SER A 38 1.29 -6.23 -13.51
CA SER A 38 1.74 -5.59 -14.76
C SER A 38 3.05 -4.84 -14.54
N ASP A 39 4.03 -5.10 -15.42
CA ASP A 39 5.28 -4.34 -15.49
C ASP A 39 5.09 -2.91 -16.04
N ILE A 40 3.92 -2.61 -16.62
CA ILE A 40 3.58 -1.29 -17.16
C ILE A 40 2.48 -0.64 -16.31
N LEU A 41 2.77 0.55 -15.77
CA LEU A 41 1.84 1.33 -14.97
C LEU A 41 1.47 2.64 -15.68
N HIS A 42 0.18 2.80 -15.98
CA HIS A 42 -0.35 4.03 -16.59
C HIS A 42 -0.77 5.06 -15.52
N VAL A 43 0.17 5.47 -14.66
CA VAL A 43 -0.11 6.38 -13.54
C VAL A 43 -0.62 7.75 -13.98
N SER A 44 -0.22 8.21 -15.16
CA SER A 44 -0.65 9.50 -15.74
C SER A 44 -2.12 9.55 -16.15
N LYS A 45 -2.81 8.40 -16.23
CA LYS A 45 -4.26 8.34 -16.49
C LYS A 45 -5.10 8.54 -15.23
N HIS A 46 -4.48 8.47 -14.04
CA HIS A 46 -5.17 8.73 -12.79
C HIS A 46 -5.40 10.24 -12.63
N PRO A 47 -6.61 10.71 -12.27
CA PRO A 47 -6.91 12.14 -12.18
C PRO A 47 -6.27 12.83 -10.95
N GLY A 48 -5.73 12.06 -10.00
CA GLY A 48 -5.12 12.56 -8.77
C GLY A 48 -3.59 12.51 -8.78
N GLU A 49 -3.00 12.58 -7.59
CA GLU A 49 -1.54 12.61 -7.40
C GLU A 49 -1.03 11.24 -6.97
N VAL A 50 -0.48 10.45 -7.91
CA VAL A 50 -0.02 9.09 -7.62
C VAL A 50 1.40 9.11 -7.06
N HIS A 51 1.55 8.72 -5.80
CA HIS A 51 2.83 8.39 -5.16
C HIS A 51 3.09 6.89 -5.25
N LEU A 52 4.36 6.54 -5.44
CA LEU A 52 4.84 5.16 -5.47
C LEU A 52 5.54 4.88 -4.14
N GLU A 53 4.94 4.04 -3.30
CA GLU A 53 5.54 3.59 -2.05
C GLU A 53 6.07 2.16 -2.27
N THR A 54 7.39 1.96 -2.24
CA THR A 54 8.01 0.64 -2.44
C THR A 54 7.97 -0.14 -1.13
N GLU A 55 7.47 -1.37 -1.19
CA GLU A 55 7.22 -2.19 0.01
C GLU A 55 7.72 -3.63 -0.18
N CYS A 56 8.09 -4.26 0.94
CA CYS A 56 8.29 -5.71 1.00
C CYS A 56 6.93 -6.39 1.11
N VAL A 57 6.60 -7.24 0.13
CA VAL A 57 5.37 -8.03 0.14
C VAL A 57 5.70 -9.43 0.63
N VAL A 58 4.99 -9.87 1.66
CA VAL A 58 5.14 -11.21 2.23
C VAL A 58 3.91 -12.04 1.87
N ARG A 59 4.12 -13.22 1.29
CA ARG A 59 3.06 -14.21 1.07
C ARG A 59 3.05 -15.21 2.22
N LEU A 60 1.87 -15.39 2.79
CA LEU A 60 1.64 -16.33 3.87
C LEU A 60 0.90 -17.55 3.34
N THR A 61 1.29 -18.73 3.84
CA THR A 61 0.52 -19.95 3.68
C THR A 61 -0.80 -19.86 4.46
N GLN A 62 -1.71 -20.80 4.24
CA GLN A 62 -2.92 -20.95 5.03
C GLN A 62 -2.68 -21.18 6.54
N HIS A 63 -1.45 -21.55 6.92
CA HIS A 63 -1.04 -21.77 8.32
C HIS A 63 -0.35 -20.54 8.93
N GLY A 64 -0.13 -19.47 8.16
CA GLY A 64 0.51 -18.25 8.61
C GLY A 64 2.04 -18.24 8.46
N ASP A 65 2.63 -19.30 7.90
CA ASP A 65 4.06 -19.34 7.59
C ASP A 65 4.38 -18.49 6.37
N ILE A 66 5.56 -17.86 6.35
CA ILE A 66 6.05 -17.14 5.16
C ILE A 66 6.49 -18.16 4.11
N ASP A 67 5.90 -18.13 2.92
CA ASP A 67 6.30 -19.01 1.81
C ASP A 67 7.18 -18.32 0.76
N ALA A 68 7.02 -16.99 0.62
CA ALA A 68 7.72 -16.20 -0.38
C ALA A 68 7.65 -14.70 -0.07
N VAL A 69 8.55 -13.96 -0.67
CA VAL A 69 8.63 -12.50 -0.64
C VAL A 69 8.69 -11.91 -2.04
N ALA A 70 8.22 -10.69 -2.19
CA ALA A 70 8.34 -9.90 -3.41
C ALA A 70 8.59 -8.43 -3.07
N ILE A 71 9.04 -7.67 -4.06
CA ILE A 71 8.95 -6.21 -4.04
C ILE A 71 7.59 -5.81 -4.63
N GLY A 72 6.89 -4.90 -3.97
CA GLY A 72 5.61 -4.37 -4.45
C GLY A 72 5.56 -2.86 -4.36
N LEU A 73 4.51 -2.29 -4.96
CA LEU A 73 4.19 -0.87 -4.83
C LEU A 73 2.80 -0.69 -4.22
N ASP A 74 2.75 0.06 -3.13
CA ASP A 74 1.54 0.66 -2.59
C ASP A 74 1.31 2.01 -3.28
N LEU A 75 0.59 1.98 -4.42
CA LEU A 75 0.25 3.21 -5.10
C LEU A 75 -0.82 3.96 -4.30
N THR A 76 -0.55 5.25 -4.11
CA THR A 76 -1.35 6.11 -3.24
C THR A 76 -1.73 7.38 -3.98
N ASP A 77 -3.03 7.67 -4.06
CA ASP A 77 -3.48 9.02 -4.41
C ASP A 77 -3.28 9.92 -3.19
N ARG A 78 -2.15 10.63 -3.16
CA ARG A 78 -1.71 11.40 -2.00
C ARG A 78 -2.64 12.56 -1.72
N ALA A 79 -3.16 13.20 -2.77
CA ALA A 79 -4.11 14.29 -2.64
C ALA A 79 -5.40 13.80 -1.96
N ALA A 80 -5.97 12.67 -2.43
CA ALA A 80 -7.15 12.08 -1.81
C ALA A 80 -6.89 11.64 -0.37
N GLN A 81 -5.76 10.98 -0.10
CA GLN A 81 -5.40 10.52 1.24
C GLN A 81 -5.26 11.70 2.22
N SER A 82 -4.64 12.81 1.80
CA SER A 82 -4.42 13.98 2.66
C SER A 82 -5.73 14.59 3.14
N VAL A 83 -6.71 14.73 2.23
CA VAL A 83 -8.06 15.20 2.57
C VAL A 83 -8.74 14.25 3.55
N LEU A 84 -8.76 12.95 3.24
CA LEU A 84 -9.41 11.93 4.09
C LEU A 84 -8.78 11.85 5.47
N ARG A 85 -7.44 11.98 5.55
CA ARG A 85 -6.71 11.99 6.82
C ARG A 85 -7.09 13.20 7.67
N ALA A 86 -7.18 14.40 7.07
CA ALA A 86 -7.57 15.61 7.80
C ALA A 86 -8.99 15.50 8.38
N ASP A 87 -9.90 14.85 7.65
CA ASP A 87 -11.30 14.67 8.06
C ASP A 87 -11.53 13.43 8.94
N GLY A 88 -10.48 12.63 9.22
CA GLY A 88 -10.61 11.38 9.97
C GLY A 88 -11.41 10.29 9.25
N LEU A 89 -11.49 10.33 7.92
CA LEU A 89 -12.27 9.43 7.08
C LEU A 89 -11.47 8.22 6.57
N PRO A 90 -12.13 7.12 6.18
CA PRO A 90 -11.46 5.94 5.62
C PRO A 90 -10.69 6.24 4.33
N TRP A 91 -9.47 5.69 4.21
CA TRP A 91 -8.55 5.99 3.10
C TRP A 91 -8.83 5.23 1.80
N ALA A 92 -9.94 4.48 1.72
CA ALA A 92 -10.23 3.58 0.60
C ALA A 92 -10.10 4.28 -0.77
N LYS A 93 -10.67 5.49 -0.92
CA LYS A 93 -10.56 6.28 -2.17
C LYS A 93 -9.11 6.53 -2.60
N GLY A 94 -8.20 6.76 -1.64
CA GLY A 94 -6.78 7.02 -1.92
C GLY A 94 -5.91 5.77 -2.04
N LYS A 95 -6.34 4.64 -1.47
CA LYS A 95 -5.53 3.41 -1.36
C LYS A 95 -6.08 2.21 -2.16
N THR A 96 -7.28 2.26 -2.74
CA THR A 96 -7.92 1.08 -3.37
C THR A 96 -8.44 1.28 -4.80
N TYR A 97 -7.99 2.32 -5.52
CA TYR A 97 -8.29 2.47 -6.95
C TYR A 97 -7.56 1.43 -7.81
N ARG A 98 -7.87 1.27 -9.10
CA ARG A 98 -7.14 0.32 -9.97
C ARG A 98 -6.14 1.08 -10.85
N PRO A 99 -4.85 0.69 -10.88
CA PRO A 99 -4.16 -0.33 -10.08
C PRO A 99 -3.48 0.26 -8.83
N ALA A 100 -4.03 0.09 -7.62
CA ALA A 100 -3.43 0.65 -6.39
C ALA A 100 -2.45 -0.30 -5.69
N ALA A 101 -2.43 -1.59 -6.02
CA ALA A 101 -1.47 -2.55 -5.47
C ALA A 101 -0.71 -3.23 -6.61
N VAL A 102 0.60 -3.03 -6.68
CA VAL A 102 1.46 -3.71 -7.65
C VAL A 102 2.23 -4.79 -6.93
N LEU A 103 2.11 -6.03 -7.40
CA LEU A 103 2.84 -7.17 -6.87
C LEU A 103 3.92 -7.56 -7.86
N GLY A 104 5.18 -7.57 -7.41
CA GLY A 104 6.28 -8.11 -8.20
C GLY A 104 6.31 -9.63 -8.20
N THR A 105 7.35 -10.18 -8.81
CA THR A 105 7.60 -11.62 -8.79
C THR A 105 7.93 -12.10 -7.38
N PHE A 106 7.26 -13.16 -6.95
CA PHE A 106 7.52 -13.80 -5.66
C PHE A 106 8.69 -14.78 -5.75
N TYR A 107 9.56 -14.73 -4.74
CA TYR A 107 10.68 -15.64 -4.53
C TYR A 107 10.53 -16.32 -3.16
N PRO A 108 10.80 -17.64 -3.04
CA PRO A 108 10.77 -18.33 -1.75
C PRO A 108 11.66 -17.68 -0.69
#